data_AF-A0A5A8A7R4-F1
#
_entry.id   AF-A0A5A8A7R4-F1
#
_cell.length_a   1.000
_cell.length_b   1.000
_cell.length_c   1.000
_cell.angle_alpha   90.00
_cell.angle_beta   90.00
_cell.angle_gamma   90.00
#
_symmetry.space_group_name_H-M   'P 1'
#
loop_
_entity.id
_entity.type
_entity.pdbx_description
1 polymer ?
#
loop_
_entity_poly.entity_id
_entity_poly.type
_entity_poly.pdbx_seq_one_letter_code
_entity_poly.pdbx_strand_id
1 'polypeptide(L)'
;MADAGGFDLDGRAKPADEREVLLRQIADALRMPVSTFRRPAGSSRGRGPSAGECVALLTAFSRIEDADLRKECVALVERYSRT
;
A
#
# COMPACT_ATOMS: atom_id res chain seq x y z
N MET A 1 14.66 41.68 -8.81
CA MET A 1 14.40 40.55 -9.73
C MET A 1 14.27 39.28 -8.91
N ALA A 2 13.04 38.91 -8.58
CA ALA A 2 12.67 37.56 -8.16
C ALA A 2 11.19 37.44 -8.54
N ASP A 3 10.96 36.90 -9.72
CA ASP A 3 9.64 36.68 -10.29
C ASP A 3 9.01 35.51 -9.53
N ALA A 4 7.97 35.83 -8.76
CA ALA A 4 7.14 34.88 -8.08
C ALA A 4 5.89 34.70 -8.93
N GLY A 5 5.71 33.52 -9.51
CA GLY A 5 4.43 33.11 -10.06
C GLY A 5 4.55 32.48 -11.43
N GLY A 6 4.15 31.21 -11.51
CA GLY A 6 3.94 30.55 -12.79
C GLY A 6 4.05 29.04 -12.71
N PHE A 7 3.49 28.40 -11.67
CA PHE A 7 3.00 27.04 -11.89
C PHE A 7 1.73 27.19 -12.70
N ASP A 8 1.88 27.11 -14.01
CA ASP A 8 0.79 26.99 -14.98
C ASP A 8 -0.19 25.94 -14.45
N LEU A 9 -1.36 26.43 -14.01
CA LEU A 9 -2.54 25.62 -13.75
C LEU A 9 -3.30 25.36 -15.07
N ASP A 10 -2.59 25.32 -16.20
CA ASP A 10 -3.11 24.83 -17.47
C ASP A 10 -2.75 23.36 -17.62
N GLY A 11 -3.50 22.53 -16.90
CA GLY A 11 -3.24 21.11 -16.84
C GLY A 11 -4.43 20.38 -16.29
N ARG A 12 -5.48 20.24 -17.10
CA ARG A 12 -6.58 19.30 -16.87
C ARG A 12 -6.12 17.84 -17.00
N ALA A 13 -4.91 17.52 -16.54
CA ALA A 13 -4.46 16.17 -16.28
C ALA A 13 -5.22 15.71 -15.04
N LYS A 14 -5.96 14.62 -15.17
CA LYS A 14 -6.89 14.19 -14.13
C LYS A 14 -6.05 13.71 -12.93
N PRO A 15 -6.57 13.78 -11.68
CA PRO A 15 -5.90 13.19 -10.51
C PRO A 15 -5.62 11.68 -10.67
N ALA A 16 -6.25 11.02 -11.65
CA ALA A 16 -5.96 9.65 -12.05
C ALA A 16 -4.60 9.50 -12.76
N ASP A 17 -4.17 10.49 -13.55
CA ASP A 17 -2.93 10.46 -14.33
C ASP A 17 -1.72 10.66 -13.40
N GLU A 18 -1.78 11.60 -12.45
CA GLU A 18 -0.74 11.80 -11.44
C GLU A 18 -0.57 10.55 -10.57
N ARG A 19 -1.69 9.93 -10.16
CA ARG A 19 -1.67 8.68 -9.41
C ARG A 19 -1.03 7.55 -10.20
N GLU A 20 -1.27 7.48 -11.51
CA GLU A 20 -0.68 6.44 -12.35
C GLU A 20 0.84 6.62 -12.54
N VAL A 21 1.30 7.87 -12.65
CA VAL A 21 2.73 8.20 -12.67
C VAL A 21 3.42 7.78 -11.38
N LEU A 22 2.84 8.10 -10.22
CA LEU A 22 3.39 7.70 -8.91
C LEU A 22 3.42 6.18 -8.73
N LEU A 23 2.36 5.48 -9.13
CA LEU A 23 2.32 4.02 -9.07
C LEU A 23 3.39 3.37 -9.96
N ARG A 24 3.70 3.97 -11.11
CA ARG A 24 4.79 3.50 -11.98
C ARG A 24 6.15 3.70 -11.34
N GLN A 25 6.40 4.86 -10.74
CA GLN A 25 7.65 5.12 -10.02
C GLN A 25 7.88 4.14 -8.85
N ILE A 26 6.84 3.83 -8.09
CA ILE A 26 6.88 2.84 -6.99
C ILE A 26 7.16 1.44 -7.55
N ALA A 27 6.52 1.07 -8.65
CA ALA A 27 6.71 -0.23 -9.30
C ALA A 27 8.15 -0.41 -9.79
N ASP A 28 8.73 0.62 -10.40
CA ASP A 28 10.12 0.60 -10.89
C ASP A 28 11.12 0.50 -9.73
N ALA A 29 10.90 1.26 -8.64
CA ALA A 29 11.75 1.20 -7.44
C ALA A 29 11.75 -0.18 -6.78
N LEU A 30 10.60 -0.86 -6.78
CA LEU A 30 10.43 -2.19 -6.21
C LEU A 30 10.74 -3.32 -7.20
N ARG A 31 11.07 -3.00 -8.47
CA ARG A 31 11.25 -3.95 -9.58
C ARG A 31 10.07 -4.92 -9.73
N MET A 32 8.85 -4.39 -9.65
CA MET A 32 7.63 -5.16 -9.79
C MET A 32 6.73 -4.61 -10.90
N PRO A 33 5.83 -5.41 -11.50
CA PRO A 33 4.87 -4.92 -12.47
C PRO A 33 3.84 -3.96 -11.83
N VAL A 34 3.49 -2.87 -12.52
CA VAL A 34 2.46 -1.89 -12.08
C VAL A 34 1.10 -2.56 -11.84
N SER A 35 0.79 -3.64 -12.56
CA SER A 35 -0.44 -4.43 -12.38
C SER A 35 -0.61 -4.98 -10.96
N THR A 36 0.48 -5.15 -10.21
CA THR A 36 0.47 -5.57 -8.80
C THR A 36 -0.32 -4.59 -7.91
N PHE A 37 -0.31 -3.30 -8.25
CA PHE A 37 -1.01 -2.26 -7.50
C PHE A 37 -2.43 -2.02 -8.01
N ARG A 38 -2.85 -2.70 -9.09
CA ARG A 38 -4.22 -2.63 -9.60
C ARG A 38 -5.06 -3.70 -8.92
N ARG A 39 -5.90 -3.27 -7.99
CA ARG A 39 -6.89 -4.13 -7.33
C ARG A 39 -7.85 -4.69 -8.39
N PRO A 40 -8.07 -6.02 -8.48
CA PRO A 40 -9.08 -6.59 -9.35
C PRO A 40 -10.46 -6.04 -8.98
N ALA A 41 -11.21 -5.59 -10.00
CA ALA A 41 -12.51 -4.92 -9.84
C ALA A 41 -13.60 -5.77 -9.14
N GLY A 42 -13.32 -7.04 -8.80
CA GLY A 42 -14.22 -7.95 -8.09
C GLY A 42 -13.85 -8.27 -6.64
N SER A 43 -12.79 -7.66 -6.07
CA SER A 43 -12.42 -7.91 -4.67
C SER A 43 -13.34 -7.14 -3.72
N SER A 44 -14.47 -7.77 -3.40
CA SER A 44 -15.55 -7.26 -2.55
C SER A 44 -15.03 -6.52 -1.33
N ARG A 45 -15.50 -5.28 -1.14
CA ARG A 45 -15.27 -4.41 0.02
C ARG A 45 -15.85 -4.93 1.35
N GLY A 46 -16.19 -6.22 1.48
CA GLY A 46 -16.90 -6.73 2.66
C GLY A 46 -16.60 -8.18 3.05
N ARG A 47 -15.68 -8.87 2.38
CA ARG A 47 -15.27 -10.21 2.82
C ARG A 47 -14.00 -10.04 3.65
N GLY A 48 -14.09 -10.39 4.93
CA GLY A 48 -12.92 -10.54 5.79
C GLY A 48 -11.92 -11.54 5.17
N PRO A 49 -10.70 -11.65 5.72
CA PRO A 49 -9.68 -12.54 5.17
C PRO A 49 -10.25 -13.96 5.04
N SER A 50 -9.98 -14.58 3.90
CA SER A 50 -10.26 -15.99 3.67
C SER A 50 -9.46 -16.85 4.64
N ALA A 51 -9.90 -18.09 4.88
CA ALA A 51 -9.19 -19.02 5.75
C ALA A 51 -7.72 -19.23 5.31
N GLY A 52 -7.46 -19.24 4.00
CA GLY A 52 -6.10 -19.35 3.46
C GLY A 52 -5.22 -18.14 3.81
N GLU A 53 -5.78 -16.93 3.76
CA GLU A 53 -5.08 -15.70 4.15
C GLU A 53 -4.79 -15.69 5.66
N CYS A 54 -5.72 -16.14 6.50
CA CYS A 54 -5.49 -16.30 7.94
C CYS A 54 -4.36 -17.30 8.24
N VAL A 55 -4.35 -18.46 7.57
CA VAL A 55 -3.30 -19.48 7.73
C VAL A 55 -1.94 -18.94 7.28
N ALA A 56 -1.89 -18.20 6.18
CA ALA A 56 -0.66 -17.57 5.69
C ALA A 56 -0.10 -16.55 6.71
N LEU A 57 -0.96 -15.72 7.30
CA LEU A 57 -0.57 -14.76 8.33
C LEU A 57 -0.04 -15.44 9.59
N LEU A 58 -0.74 -16.47 10.09
CA LEU A 58 -0.30 -17.23 11.26
C LEU A 58 1.04 -17.95 11.02
N THR A 59 1.22 -18.52 9.82
CA THR A 59 2.47 -19.18 9.43
C THR A 59 3.63 -18.20 9.32
N ALA A 60 3.39 -17.00 8.80
CA ALA A 60 4.41 -15.95 8.75
C ALA A 60 4.80 -15.50 10.16
N PHE A 61 3.80 -15.30 11.04
CA PHE A 61 4.03 -14.90 12.43
C PHE A 61 4.78 -15.96 13.24
N SER A 62 4.52 -17.25 13.01
CA SER A 62 5.21 -18.34 13.71
C SER A 62 6.68 -18.50 13.33
N ARG A 63 7.12 -17.93 12.20
CA ARG A 63 8.53 -17.95 11.76
C ARG A 63 9.41 -16.93 12.48
N ILE A 64 8.81 -16.00 13.22
CA ILE A 64 9.55 -15.03 14.02
C ILE A 64 9.98 -15.74 15.31
N GLU A 65 11.23 -16.19 15.35
CA GLU A 65 11.75 -16.93 16.52
C GLU A 65 11.84 -16.04 17.77
N ASP A 66 12.23 -14.77 17.58
CA ASP A 66 12.33 -13.78 18.64
C ASP A 66 10.96 -13.41 19.23
N ALA A 67 10.84 -13.53 20.55
CA ALA A 67 9.59 -13.29 21.27
C ALA A 67 9.26 -11.80 21.41
N ASP A 68 10.26 -10.93 21.45
CA ASP A 68 10.07 -9.48 21.58
C ASP A 68 9.67 -8.87 20.23
N LEU A 69 10.29 -9.32 19.13
CA LEU A 69 9.85 -8.96 17.78
C LEU A 69 8.39 -9.38 17.50
N ARG A 70 7.95 -10.55 18.02
CA ARG A 70 6.54 -10.95 17.94
C ARG A 70 5.61 -9.98 18.67
N LYS A 71 6.00 -9.48 19.85
CA LYS A 71 5.21 -8.51 20.62
C LYS A 71 5.12 -7.17 19.88
N GLU A 72 6.23 -6.70 19.30
CA GLU A 72 6.25 -5.47 18.51
C GLU A 72 5.35 -5.55 17.27
N CYS A 73 5.37 -6.69 16.56
CA CYS A 73 4.46 -6.91 15.44
C CYS A 73 2.98 -6.82 15.85
N VAL A 74 2.60 -7.43 16.97
CA VAL A 74 1.23 -7.35 17.49
C VAL A 74 0.88 -5.91 17.87
N ALA A 75 1.76 -5.22 18.60
CA ALA A 75 1.55 -3.84 19.01
C ALA A 75 1.39 -2.89 17.80
N LEU A 76 2.12 -3.14 16.71
CA LEU A 76 1.99 -2.39 15.47
C LEU A 76 0.60 -2.57 14.86
N VAL A 77 0.13 -3.81 14.71
CA VAL A 77 -1.19 -4.12 14.14
C VAL A 77 -2.31 -3.50 14.98
N GLU A 78 -2.22 -3.57 16.30
CA GLU A 78 -3.22 -2.95 17.19
C GLU A 78 -3.31 -1.43 17.06
N ARG A 79 -2.18 -0.75 16.78
CA ARG A 79 -2.16 0.70 16.56
C ARG A 79 -2.91 1.09 15.28
N TYR A 80 -2.73 0.32 14.20
CA TYR A 80 -3.40 0.56 12.92
C TYR A 80 -4.85 0.07 12.87
N SER A 81 -5.29 -0.74 13.83
CA SER A 81 -6.68 -1.19 13.92
C SER A 81 -7.60 -0.23 14.67
N ARG A 82 -7.07 0.78 15.39
CA ARG A 82 -7.86 1.77 16.16
C ARG A 82 -8.15 3.08 15.41
N THR A 83 -7.69 3.19 14.17
CA THR A 83 -7.95 4.29 13.22
C THR A 83 -8.94 3.86 12.17
#